data_AF-K1U0D4-F1
#
_entry.id   AF-K1U0D4-F1
#
_cell.length_a   1.000
_cell.length_b   1.000
_cell.length_c   1.000
_cell.angle_alpha   90.00
_cell.angle_beta   90.00
_cell.angle_gamma   90.00
#
_symmetry.space_group_name_H-M   'P 1'
#
loop_
_entity.id
_entity.type
_entity.pdbx_description
1 polymer ?
#
loop_
_entity_poly.entity_id
_entity_poly.type
_entity_poly.pdbx_seq_one_letter_code
_entity_poly.pdbx_strand_id
1 'polypeptide(L)'
;MKQVDVLIIGGGPAGLAAAIAAHDAGCRNVLILERDAQLGGILNQCIHNGFGLHTFQEELTGPEYAQRFIDQAAQRNIPFLLNTMVLSIAPDKTVTALNSADGCFTIQAKSVILAMGCRERPRGALNIPGFRPAGIYSAGTAQRLVNIEGRMVGRRVVILGSGDIG
;
A
#
# COMPACT_ATOMS: atom_id res chain seq x y z
N MET A 1 -12.65 -0.46 -23.06
CA MET A 1 -12.76 -0.85 -21.64
C MET A 1 -11.97 -2.12 -21.42
N LYS A 2 -10.90 -2.08 -20.61
CA LYS A 2 -10.07 -3.27 -20.34
C LYS A 2 -10.87 -4.26 -19.48
N GLN A 3 -10.73 -5.56 -19.72
CA GLN A 3 -11.39 -6.59 -18.91
C GLN A 3 -10.35 -7.44 -18.18
N VAL A 4 -10.61 -7.71 -16.90
CA VAL A 4 -9.75 -8.55 -16.04
C VAL A 4 -10.58 -9.56 -15.26
N ASP A 5 -10.00 -10.72 -14.95
CA ASP A 5 -10.67 -11.70 -14.10
C ASP A 5 -10.62 -11.25 -12.64
N VAL A 6 -9.44 -10.82 -12.17
CA VAL A 6 -9.22 -10.34 -10.80
C VAL A 6 -8.51 -9.00 -10.83
N LEU A 7 -9.16 -7.96 -10.30
CA LEU A 7 -8.56 -6.66 -10.07
C LEU A 7 -8.22 -6.49 -8.58
N ILE A 8 -6.95 -6.24 -8.26
CA ILE A 8 -6.49 -5.96 -6.90
C ILE A 8 -6.24 -4.45 -6.78
N ILE A 9 -6.80 -3.84 -5.74
CA ILE A 9 -6.62 -2.42 -5.44
C ILE A 9 -5.70 -2.29 -4.23
N GLY A 10 -4.45 -1.89 -4.47
CA GLY A 10 -3.36 -1.80 -3.51
C GLY A 10 -2.22 -2.76 -3.83
N GLY A 11 -1.01 -2.23 -3.96
CA GLY A 11 0.24 -2.93 -4.25
C GLY A 11 1.13 -3.17 -3.02
N GLY A 12 0.55 -3.14 -1.82
CA GLY A 12 1.21 -3.58 -0.58
C GLY A 12 1.31 -5.11 -0.47
N PRO A 13 1.87 -5.65 0.64
CA PRO A 13 2.08 -7.08 0.82
C PRO A 13 0.78 -7.90 0.69
N ALA A 14 -0.34 -7.40 1.22
CA ALA A 14 -1.64 -8.06 1.11
C ALA A 14 -2.11 -8.17 -0.35
N GLY A 15 -1.92 -7.11 -1.14
CA GLY A 15 -2.33 -7.08 -2.54
C GLY A 15 -1.45 -7.96 -3.42
N LEU A 16 -0.13 -7.92 -3.20
CA LEU A 16 0.83 -8.79 -3.88
C LEU A 16 0.56 -10.26 -3.56
N ALA A 17 0.37 -10.61 -2.29
CA ALA A 17 0.03 -11.97 -1.87
C ALA A 17 -1.30 -12.44 -2.49
N ALA A 18 -2.32 -11.58 -2.52
CA ALA A 18 -3.60 -11.89 -3.16
C ALA A 18 -3.45 -12.15 -4.67
N ALA A 19 -2.64 -11.34 -5.36
CA ALA A 19 -2.39 -11.51 -6.78
C ALA A 19 -1.64 -12.81 -7.08
N ILE A 20 -0.62 -13.13 -6.28
CA ILE A 20 0.13 -14.40 -6.35
C ILE A 20 -0.80 -15.58 -6.13
N ALA A 21 -1.62 -15.55 -5.07
CA ALA A 21 -2.55 -16.62 -4.77
C ALA A 21 -3.61 -16.81 -5.88
N ALA A 22 -4.14 -15.72 -6.44
CA ALA A 22 -5.07 -15.79 -7.56
C ALA A 22 -4.41 -16.40 -8.81
N HIS A 23 -3.18 -16.00 -9.11
CA HIS A 23 -2.42 -16.56 -10.22
C HIS A 23 -2.16 -18.06 -10.05
N ASP A 24 -1.74 -18.47 -8.86
CA ASP A 24 -1.42 -19.87 -8.55
C ASP A 24 -2.66 -20.76 -8.49
N ALA A 25 -3.83 -20.17 -8.21
CA ALA A 25 -5.14 -20.82 -8.34
C ALA A 25 -5.63 -20.94 -9.81
N GLY A 26 -4.86 -20.43 -10.78
CA GLY A 26 -5.14 -20.56 -12.22
C GLY A 26 -5.74 -19.32 -12.88
N CYS A 27 -5.97 -18.22 -12.15
CA CYS A 27 -6.41 -16.97 -12.77
C CYS A 27 -5.25 -16.30 -13.52
N ARG A 28 -5.30 -16.26 -14.85
CA ARG A 28 -4.21 -15.68 -15.66
C ARG A 28 -4.36 -14.19 -15.93
N ASN A 29 -5.58 -13.65 -15.90
CA ASN A 29 -5.84 -12.23 -16.15
C ASN A 29 -6.04 -11.46 -14.83
N VAL A 30 -4.94 -11.30 -14.10
CA VAL A 30 -4.86 -10.60 -12.81
C VAL A 30 -4.20 -9.23 -13.03
N LEU A 31 -4.69 -8.17 -12.37
CA LEU A 31 -4.11 -6.84 -12.46
C LEU A 31 -4.08 -6.17 -11.08
N ILE A 32 -2.95 -5.57 -10.72
CA ILE A 32 -2.81 -4.74 -9.51
C ILE A 32 -2.85 -3.26 -9.89
N LEU A 33 -3.62 -2.45 -9.16
CA LEU A 33 -3.55 -0.98 -9.22
C LEU A 33 -2.95 -0.45 -7.92
N GLU A 34 -1.87 0.31 -8.04
CA GLU A 34 -1.21 0.99 -6.92
C GLU A 34 -1.17 2.49 -7.18
N ARG A 35 -1.57 3.27 -6.16
CA ARG A 35 -1.61 4.73 -6.23
C ARG A 35 -0.22 5.33 -6.15
N ASP A 36 0.70 4.71 -5.42
CA ASP A 36 2.07 5.20 -5.25
C ASP A 36 2.94 4.93 -6.49
N ALA A 37 4.12 5.56 -6.51
CA ALA A 37 5.13 5.40 -7.56
C ALA A 37 5.90 4.07 -7.47
N GLN A 38 5.63 3.25 -6.45
CA GLN A 38 6.27 1.95 -6.23
C GLN A 38 5.35 0.98 -5.50
N LEU A 39 5.60 -0.33 -5.66
CA LEU A 39 4.94 -1.39 -4.88
C LEU A 39 5.52 -1.46 -3.45
N GLY A 40 4.87 -2.23 -2.58
CA GLY A 40 5.32 -2.52 -1.22
C GLY A 40 4.54 -1.81 -0.10
N GLY A 41 3.79 -0.76 -0.44
CA GLY A 41 2.91 -0.06 0.49
C GLY A 41 3.66 0.52 1.69
N ILE A 42 3.08 0.39 2.90
CA ILE A 42 3.64 0.98 4.13
C ILE A 42 4.99 0.39 4.52
N LEU A 43 5.26 -0.87 4.16
CA LEU A 43 6.48 -1.58 4.55
C LEU A 43 7.75 -0.93 4.03
N ASN A 44 7.68 -0.19 2.92
CA ASN A 44 8.80 0.59 2.40
C ASN A 44 9.33 1.61 3.41
N GLN A 45 8.52 2.03 4.37
CA GLN A 45 8.87 3.01 5.40
C GLN A 45 9.36 2.36 6.70
N CYS A 46 9.20 1.04 6.86
CA CYS A 46 9.53 0.30 8.06
C CYS A 46 10.98 -0.22 8.01
N ILE A 47 11.96 0.66 8.20
CA ILE A 47 13.41 0.36 8.13
C ILE A 47 13.97 -0.29 9.41
N HIS A 48 13.24 -1.25 9.96
CA HIS A 48 13.65 -2.03 11.13
C HIS A 48 13.30 -3.50 10.91
N ASN A 49 13.96 -4.38 11.66
CA ASN A 49 13.73 -5.81 11.61
C ASN A 49 12.41 -6.21 12.29
N GLY A 50 12.07 -7.49 12.25
CA GLY A 50 10.85 -8.05 12.85
C GLY A 50 9.81 -8.52 11.84
N PHE A 51 10.14 -8.46 10.54
CA PHE A 51 9.32 -9.03 9.47
C PHE A 51 9.87 -10.39 9.03
N GLY A 52 9.08 -11.19 8.32
CA GLY A 52 9.57 -12.38 7.63
C GLY A 52 9.69 -13.67 8.45
N LEU A 53 9.86 -13.59 9.78
CA LEU A 53 10.14 -14.78 10.61
C LEU A 53 9.14 -15.94 10.42
N HIS A 54 7.84 -15.64 10.33
CA HIS A 54 6.82 -16.69 10.14
C HIS A 54 6.67 -17.11 8.67
N THR A 55 6.77 -16.16 7.74
CA THR A 55 6.43 -16.39 6.33
C THR A 55 7.62 -16.89 5.51
N PHE A 56 8.81 -16.37 5.77
CA PHE A 56 10.04 -16.64 5.03
C PHE A 56 11.11 -17.34 5.88
N GLN A 57 10.87 -17.58 7.18
CA GLN A 57 11.84 -18.20 8.11
C GLN A 57 13.17 -17.43 8.17
N GLU A 58 13.11 -16.12 7.94
CA GLU A 58 14.23 -15.19 7.87
C GLU A 58 13.80 -13.89 8.54
N GLU A 59 14.69 -13.26 9.31
CA GLU A 59 14.46 -11.94 9.89
C GLU A 59 14.75 -10.87 8.83
N LEU A 60 13.72 -10.13 8.44
CA LEU A 60 13.77 -9.13 7.38
C LEU A 60 13.36 -7.74 7.90
N THR A 61 13.84 -6.71 7.22
CA THR A 61 13.26 -5.37 7.29
C THR A 61 11.93 -5.30 6.52
N GLY A 62 11.16 -4.23 6.73
CA GLY A 62 9.93 -3.98 5.98
C GLY A 62 10.13 -3.97 4.46
N PRO A 63 11.08 -3.18 3.92
CA PRO A 63 11.35 -3.15 2.49
C PRO A 63 11.77 -4.51 1.93
N GLU A 64 12.60 -5.27 2.63
CA GLU A 64 13.02 -6.62 2.19
C GLU A 64 11.83 -7.58 2.15
N TYR A 65 10.97 -7.55 3.17
CA TYR A 65 9.75 -8.36 3.19
C TYR A 65 8.83 -8.02 2.01
N ALA A 66 8.64 -6.73 1.71
CA ALA A 66 7.87 -6.31 0.54
C ALA A 66 8.53 -6.78 -0.77
N GLN A 67 9.86 -6.67 -0.87
CA GLN A 67 10.61 -7.08 -2.04
C GLN A 67 10.43 -8.58 -2.34
N ARG A 68 10.40 -9.45 -1.33
CA ARG A 68 10.12 -10.89 -1.52
C ARG A 68 8.80 -11.14 -2.24
N PHE A 69 7.75 -10.37 -1.95
CA PHE A 69 6.47 -10.48 -2.64
C PHE A 69 6.48 -9.85 -4.03
N ILE A 70 7.21 -8.75 -4.22
CA ILE A 70 7.40 -8.12 -5.53
C ILE A 70 8.11 -9.09 -6.48
N ASP A 71 9.18 -9.74 -6.02
CA ASP A 71 9.94 -10.72 -6.80
C ASP A 71 9.06 -11.92 -7.19
N GLN A 72 8.27 -12.45 -6.25
CA GLN A 72 7.34 -13.55 -6.52
C GLN A 72 6.25 -13.16 -7.53
N ALA A 73 5.75 -11.93 -7.48
CA ALA A 73 4.77 -11.43 -8.46
C ALA A 73 5.42 -11.25 -9.84
N ALA A 74 6.66 -10.75 -9.89
CA ALA A 74 7.43 -10.59 -11.11
C ALA A 74 7.76 -11.94 -11.78
N GLN A 75 8.14 -12.96 -11.01
CA GLN A 75 8.36 -14.33 -11.50
C GLN A 75 7.12 -14.92 -12.18
N ARG A 76 5.93 -14.49 -11.76
CA ARG A 76 4.63 -14.89 -12.34
C ARG A 76 4.14 -13.98 -13.45
N ASN A 77 4.91 -12.94 -13.80
CA ASN A 77 4.55 -11.92 -14.79
C ASN A 77 3.19 -11.25 -14.48
N ILE A 78 2.88 -11.04 -13.20
CA ILE A 78 1.63 -10.38 -12.80
C ILE A 78 1.74 -8.88 -13.13
N PRO A 79 0.87 -8.33 -14.00
CA PRO A 79 0.93 -6.93 -14.37
C PRO A 79 0.41 -6.03 -13.24
N PHE A 80 0.98 -4.83 -13.16
CA PHE A 80 0.54 -3.79 -12.25
C PHE A 80 0.57 -2.41 -12.94
N LEU A 81 -0.25 -1.48 -12.45
CA LEU A 81 -0.20 -0.07 -12.82
C LEU A 81 0.12 0.75 -11.57
N LEU A 82 1.25 1.46 -11.61
CA LEU A 82 1.66 2.42 -10.60
C LEU A 82 1.01 3.78 -10.84
N ASN A 83 1.13 4.70 -9.89
CA ASN A 83 0.57 6.05 -9.97
C ASN A 83 -0.92 6.07 -10.36
N THR A 84 -1.65 4.99 -10.04
CA THR A 84 -3.01 4.74 -10.51
C THR A 84 -3.96 4.72 -9.33
N MET A 85 -4.75 5.79 -9.22
CA MET A 85 -5.75 5.94 -8.17
C MET A 85 -7.09 5.38 -8.63
N VAL A 86 -7.67 4.46 -7.86
CA VAL A 86 -9.08 4.08 -8.04
C VAL A 86 -9.98 5.13 -7.42
N LEU A 87 -10.95 5.61 -8.19
CA LEU A 87 -11.90 6.65 -7.79
C LEU A 87 -13.25 6.05 -7.34
N SER A 88 -13.71 5.00 -8.01
CA SER A 88 -14.99 4.36 -7.73
C SER A 88 -15.06 2.91 -8.23
N ILE A 89 -15.96 2.15 -7.61
CA ILE A 89 -16.31 0.78 -8.00
C ILE A 89 -17.84 0.76 -8.13
N ALA A 90 -18.35 0.53 -9.32
CA ALA A 90 -19.78 0.41 -9.57
C ALA A 90 -20.30 -0.99 -9.17
N PRO A 91 -21.62 -1.17 -8.96
CA PRO A 91 -22.20 -2.46 -8.54
C PRO A 91 -21.94 -3.62 -9.50
N ASP A 92 -21.76 -3.32 -10.79
CA ASP A 92 -21.40 -4.27 -11.84
C ASP A 92 -19.89 -4.58 -11.89
N LYS A 93 -19.10 -4.08 -10.91
CA LYS A 93 -17.64 -4.21 -10.81
C LYS A 93 -16.89 -3.49 -11.94
N THR A 94 -17.51 -2.49 -12.56
CA THR A 94 -16.78 -1.48 -13.35
C THR A 94 -16.01 -0.58 -12.40
N VAL A 95 -14.68 -0.56 -12.53
CA VAL A 95 -13.78 0.25 -11.71
C VAL A 95 -13.28 1.45 -12.50
N THR A 96 -13.46 2.65 -11.94
CA THR A 96 -12.94 3.89 -12.52
C THR A 96 -11.60 4.22 -11.87
N ALA A 97 -10.57 4.39 -12.68
CA ALA A 97 -9.23 4.71 -12.23
C ALA A 97 -8.64 5.90 -13.00
N LEU A 98 -7.64 6.54 -12.40
CA LEU A 98 -6.97 7.71 -12.93
C LEU A 98 -5.47 7.58 -12.73
N ASN A 99 -4.70 7.82 -13.79
CA ASN A 99 -3.26 8.07 -13.70
C ASN A 99 -2.86 9.18 -14.70
N SER A 100 -1.63 9.66 -14.62
CA SER A 100 -1.15 10.76 -15.49
C SER A 100 -0.90 10.34 -16.94
N ALA A 101 -0.70 9.05 -17.21
CA ALA A 101 -0.34 8.54 -18.53
C ALA A 101 -1.59 8.25 -19.40
N ASP A 102 -2.59 7.60 -18.81
CA ASP A 102 -3.82 7.13 -19.44
C ASP A 102 -5.01 8.06 -19.20
N GLY A 103 -4.86 9.05 -18.30
CA GLY A 103 -5.96 9.88 -17.85
C GLY A 103 -6.98 9.08 -17.05
N CYS A 104 -8.26 9.43 -17.17
CA CYS A 104 -9.36 8.71 -16.51
C CYS A 104 -9.86 7.58 -17.41
N PHE A 105 -9.92 6.36 -16.87
CA PHE A 105 -10.33 5.17 -17.61
C PHE A 105 -11.09 4.18 -16.74
N THR A 106 -11.70 3.19 -17.39
CA THR A 106 -12.47 2.14 -16.72
C THR A 106 -11.94 0.73 -17.02
N ILE A 107 -12.03 -0.13 -16.00
CA ILE A 107 -11.72 -1.56 -16.07
C ILE A 107 -12.94 -2.35 -15.61
N GLN A 108 -13.38 -3.31 -16.42
CA GLN A 108 -14.35 -4.31 -16.01
C GLN A 108 -13.62 -5.45 -15.30
N ALA A 109 -14.02 -5.79 -14.08
CA ALA A 109 -13.49 -6.95 -13.38
C ALA A 109 -14.59 -8.01 -13.16
N LYS A 110 -14.23 -9.31 -13.19
CA LYS A 110 -15.13 -10.37 -12.68
C LYS A 110 -15.14 -10.39 -11.14
N SER A 111 -14.00 -10.12 -10.53
CA SER A 111 -13.80 -10.03 -9.08
C SER A 111 -12.88 -8.87 -8.73
N VAL A 112 -13.14 -8.21 -7.59
CA VAL A 112 -12.31 -7.11 -7.08
C VAL A 112 -11.84 -7.44 -5.67
N ILE A 113 -10.54 -7.30 -5.39
CA ILE A 113 -9.95 -7.47 -4.07
C ILE A 113 -9.49 -6.10 -3.57
N LEU A 114 -9.98 -5.69 -2.39
CA LEU A 114 -9.60 -4.44 -1.75
C LEU A 114 -8.45 -4.68 -0.77
N ALA A 115 -7.24 -4.26 -1.16
CA ALA A 115 -6.01 -4.39 -0.38
C ALA A 115 -5.38 -3.02 -0.11
N MET A 116 -6.21 -1.99 0.10
CA MET A 116 -5.83 -0.57 0.13
C MET A 116 -5.13 -0.13 1.42
N GLY A 117 -4.88 -1.05 2.34
CA GLY A 117 -4.32 -0.76 3.66
C GLY A 117 -5.26 0.05 4.56
N CYS A 118 -4.69 0.72 5.55
CA CYS A 118 -5.40 1.58 6.49
C CYS A 118 -4.77 2.98 6.53
N ARG A 119 -5.50 3.94 7.10
CA ARG A 119 -4.97 5.27 7.41
C ARG A 119 -4.90 5.45 8.90
N GLU A 120 -3.84 6.06 9.38
CA GLU A 120 -3.74 6.47 10.77
C GLU A 120 -4.87 7.45 11.13
N ARG A 121 -5.32 7.37 12.38
CA ARG A 121 -6.34 8.29 12.90
C ARG A 121 -5.67 9.63 13.21
N PRO A 122 -6.00 10.71 12.48
CA PRO A 122 -5.45 12.02 12.82
C PRO A 122 -6.06 12.53 14.13
N ARG A 123 -5.46 13.59 14.68
CA ARG A 123 -5.98 14.36 15.84
C ARG A 123 -7.50 14.48 15.90
N GLY A 124 -8.13 14.87 14.79
CA GLY A 124 -9.57 15.07 14.72
C GLY A 124 -10.37 13.78 14.97
N ALA A 125 -9.90 12.64 14.45
CA ALA A 125 -10.51 11.34 14.69
C ALA A 125 -10.26 10.81 16.13
N LEU A 126 -9.23 11.33 16.81
CA LEU A 126 -8.90 10.99 18.20
C LEU A 126 -9.47 11.99 19.22
N ASN A 127 -10.18 13.03 18.76
CA ASN A 127 -10.72 14.10 19.61
C ASN A 127 -9.69 14.73 20.56
N ILE A 128 -8.41 14.81 20.17
CA ILE A 128 -7.38 15.44 21.00
C ILE A 128 -7.62 16.96 20.98
N PRO A 129 -7.82 17.59 22.15
CA PRO A 129 -8.14 19.01 22.25
C PRO A 129 -6.92 19.89 21.93
N GLY A 130 -7.18 21.18 21.65
CA GLY A 130 -6.14 22.20 21.42
C GLY A 130 -5.93 22.58 19.95
N PHE A 131 -4.97 23.48 19.73
CA PHE A 131 -4.62 24.00 18.39
C PHE A 131 -3.77 22.99 17.60
N ARG A 132 -3.70 23.17 16.27
CA ARG A 132 -2.80 22.42 15.38
C ARG A 132 -1.63 23.32 14.95
N PRO A 133 -0.61 23.53 15.80
CA PRO A 133 0.60 24.22 15.36
C PRO A 133 1.35 23.38 14.31
N ALA A 134 2.32 24.01 13.64
CA ALA A 134 3.30 23.28 12.85
C ALA A 134 4.07 22.27 13.74
N GLY A 135 4.47 21.14 13.16
CA GLY A 135 5.20 20.09 13.89
C GLY A 135 4.33 18.97 14.47
N ILE A 136 3.01 19.00 14.26
CA ILE A 136 2.11 17.88 14.64
C ILE A 136 1.94 16.92 13.46
N TYR A 137 2.54 15.74 13.58
CA TYR A 137 2.51 14.67 12.59
C TYR A 137 1.83 13.42 13.17
N SER A 138 1.26 12.59 12.30
CA SER A 138 1.01 11.19 12.64
C SER A 138 2.33 10.40 12.61
N ALA A 139 2.40 9.26 13.30
CA ALA A 139 3.63 8.47 13.38
C ALA A 139 4.11 8.04 11.98
N GLY A 140 3.21 7.53 11.14
CA GLY A 140 3.50 7.19 9.75
C GLY A 140 3.92 8.38 8.89
N THR A 141 3.39 9.59 9.14
CA THR A 141 3.88 10.79 8.44
C THR A 141 5.30 11.14 8.86
N ALA A 142 5.60 11.08 10.16
CA ALA A 142 6.94 11.31 10.67
C ALA A 142 7.93 10.27 10.13
N GLN A 143 7.51 9.00 10.09
CA GLN A 143 8.28 7.89 9.54
C GLN A 143 8.56 8.10 8.04
N ARG A 144 7.57 8.50 7.24
CA ARG A 144 7.75 8.83 5.81
C ARG A 144 8.81 9.90 5.62
N LEU A 145 8.70 11.00 6.37
CA LEU A 145 9.60 12.14 6.26
C LEU A 145 11.04 11.71 6.53
N VAL A 146 11.27 10.95 7.60
CA VAL A 146 12.62 10.53 7.98
C VAL A 146 13.15 9.44 7.03
N ASN A 147 12.38 8.37 6.81
CA ASN A 147 12.89 7.15 6.20
C ASN A 147 12.86 7.16 4.67
N ILE A 148 11.97 7.94 4.06
CA ILE A 148 11.88 8.02 2.59
C ILE A 148 12.36 9.38 2.08
N GLU A 149 11.99 10.47 2.74
CA GLU A 149 12.35 11.81 2.26
C GLU A 149 13.66 12.33 2.83
N GLY A 150 14.26 11.66 3.81
CA GLY A 150 15.51 12.07 4.45
C GLY A 150 15.37 13.39 5.23
N ARG A 151 14.16 13.70 5.72
CA ARG A 151 13.83 14.94 6.43
C ARG A 151 13.55 14.68 7.91
N MET A 152 14.31 15.35 8.77
CA MET A 152 14.05 15.36 10.21
C MET A 152 12.75 16.11 10.53
N VAL A 153 11.90 15.53 11.36
CA VAL A 153 10.66 16.17 11.86
C VAL A 153 10.90 17.25 12.93
N GLY A 154 12.09 17.26 13.53
CA GLY A 154 12.50 18.22 14.55
C GLY A 154 13.76 17.78 15.29
N ARG A 155 14.30 18.67 16.15
CA ARG A 155 15.43 18.36 17.04
C ARG A 155 15.00 17.92 18.44
N ARG A 156 13.78 18.31 18.85
CA ARG A 156 13.15 17.96 20.12
C ARG A 156 11.76 17.45 19.81
N VAL A 157 11.53 16.18 20.09
CA VAL A 157 10.32 15.46 19.68
C VAL A 157 9.69 14.84 20.91
N VAL A 158 8.36 14.92 20.99
CA VAL A 158 7.55 14.17 21.95
C VAL A 158 6.68 13.23 21.15
N ILE A 159 6.73 11.93 21.47
CA ILE A 159 5.88 10.91 20.86
C ILE A 159 4.75 10.62 21.84
N LEU A 160 3.52 10.70 21.35
CA LEU A 160 2.31 10.35 22.11
C LEU A 160 1.53 9.31 21.30
N GLY A 161 1.43 8.10 21.84
CA GLY A 161 0.76 6.99 21.19
C GLY A 161 0.37 5.92 22.20
N SER A 162 -0.51 5.03 21.79
CA SER A 162 -1.02 3.92 22.60
C SER A 162 -0.82 2.56 21.91
N GLY A 163 0.11 2.46 20.96
CA GLY A 163 0.36 1.23 20.20
C GLY A 163 1.85 0.99 20.00
N ASP A 164 2.19 -0.25 19.66
CA ASP A 164 3.56 -0.77 19.44
C ASP A 164 4.25 -0.24 18.16
N ILE A 165 3.57 0.65 17.42
CA ILE A 165 3.99 1.12 16.08
C ILE A 165 4.51 2.58 16.17
N GLY A 166 4.77 3.07 17.39
CA GLY A 166 5.25 4.43 17.69
C GLY A 166 6.73 4.50 17.99
#